data_AF-A0A961FD89-F1
#
_entry.id   AF-A0A961FD89-F1
#
_cell.length_a   1.000
_cell.length_b   1.000
_cell.length_c   1.000
_cell.angle_alpha   90.00
_cell.angle_beta   90.00
_cell.angle_gamma   90.00
#
_symmetry.space_group_name_H-M   'P 1'
#
loop_
_entity.id
_entity.type
_entity.pdbx_description
1 polymer ?
#
loop_
_entity_poly.entity_id
_entity_poly.type
_entity_poly.pdbx_seq_one_letter_code
_entity_poly.pdbx_strand_id
1 'polypeptide(L)'
;LLDEVDAPLDDANVDRFNDMVRSMISRSQFILITHNKRTMEMADVLYGVTMEKAGISKMVSVDLRDTQAQESNEPALAQAS
;
A
#
# COMPACT_ATOMS: atom_id res chain seq x y z
N LEU A 1 -5.73 11.78 8.78
CA LEU A 1 -5.90 10.36 9.17
C LEU A 1 -7.18 9.86 8.53
N LEU A 2 -7.11 8.74 7.81
CA LEU A 2 -8.23 8.11 7.11
C LEU A 2 -8.32 6.66 7.60
N ASP A 3 -9.51 6.21 7.98
CA ASP A 3 -9.74 4.88 8.55
C ASP A 3 -10.84 4.16 7.77
N GLU A 4 -10.49 3.07 7.11
CA GLU A 4 -11.36 2.19 6.30
C GLU A 4 -12.27 2.92 5.29
N VAL A 5 -11.83 4.08 4.80
CA VAL A 5 -12.61 4.91 3.86
C VAL A 5 -12.80 4.27 2.49
N ASP A 6 -11.96 3.28 2.17
CA ASP A 6 -11.99 2.47 0.96
C ASP A 6 -12.81 1.17 1.10
N ALA A 7 -13.30 0.84 2.31
CA ALA A 7 -14.11 -0.36 2.55
C ALA A 7 -15.40 -0.46 1.71
N PRO A 8 -16.15 0.63 1.41
CA PRO A 8 -17.34 0.54 0.57
C PRO A 8 -17.04 0.66 -0.94
N LEU A 9 -15.77 0.84 -1.34
CA LEU A 9 -15.40 1.12 -2.73
C LEU A 9 -15.14 -0.18 -3.50
N ASP A 10 -15.49 -0.18 -4.79
CA ASP A 10 -15.04 -1.20 -5.74
C ASP A 10 -13.60 -0.90 -6.23
N ASP A 11 -12.97 -1.86 -6.90
CA ASP A 11 -11.59 -1.74 -7.40
C ASP A 11 -11.36 -0.45 -8.21
N ALA A 12 -12.29 -0.10 -9.10
CA ALA A 12 -12.16 1.08 -9.95
C ALA A 12 -12.22 2.40 -9.15
N ASN A 13 -13.04 2.45 -8.10
CA ASN A 13 -13.12 3.62 -7.23
C ASN A 13 -11.96 3.67 -6.22
N VAL A 14 -11.41 2.52 -5.81
CA VAL A 14 -10.19 2.45 -4.99
C VAL A 14 -9.02 3.08 -5.76
N ASP A 15 -8.84 2.74 -7.04
CA ASP A 15 -7.76 3.32 -7.85
C ASP A 15 -7.89 4.85 -7.95
N ARG A 16 -9.11 5.38 -8.20
CA ARG A 16 -9.37 6.83 -8.23
C ARG A 16 -9.12 7.50 -6.88
N PHE A 17 -9.50 6.84 -5.79
CA PHE A 17 -9.23 7.31 -4.44
C PHE A 17 -7.72 7.40 -4.19
N ASN A 18 -6.96 6.38 -4.59
CA ASN A 18 -5.51 6.34 -4.46
C ASN A 18 -4.84 7.48 -5.23
N ASP A 19 -5.26 7.73 -6.48
CA ASP A 19 -4.76 8.85 -7.29
C ASP A 19 -5.00 10.21 -6.63
N MET A 20 -6.22 10.40 -6.09
CA MET A 20 -6.57 11.62 -5.36
C MET A 20 -5.69 11.80 -4.14
N VAL A 21 -5.52 10.76 -3.32
CA VAL A 21 -4.67 10.81 -2.11
C VAL A 21 -3.22 11.13 -2.51
N ARG A 22 -2.67 10.44 -3.51
CA ARG A 22 -1.27 10.64 -3.95
C ARG A 22 -1.00 12.06 -4.44
N SER A 23 -1.96 12.72 -5.09
CA SER A 23 -1.84 14.13 -5.48
C SER A 23 -1.66 15.08 -4.28
N MET A 24 -2.23 14.73 -3.12
CA MET A 24 -2.22 15.56 -1.92
C MET A 24 -1.00 15.32 -1.01
N ILE A 25 -0.33 14.17 -1.13
CA ILE A 25 0.82 13.78 -0.28
C ILE A 25 1.96 14.81 -0.35
N SER A 26 2.15 15.48 -1.49
CA SER A 26 3.18 16.52 -1.67
C SER A 26 3.05 17.70 -0.70
N ARG A 27 1.87 17.93 -0.13
CA ARG A 27 1.56 19.07 0.75
C ARG A 27 1.15 18.65 2.16
N SER A 28 0.91 17.38 2.41
CA SER A 28 0.34 16.89 3.68
C SER A 28 0.71 15.44 3.93
N GLN A 29 1.02 15.11 5.18
CA GLN A 29 1.23 13.72 5.59
C GLN A 29 -0.10 13.01 5.77
N PHE A 30 -0.24 11.86 5.11
CA PHE A 30 -1.40 10.99 5.25
C PHE A 30 -1.05 9.77 6.10
N ILE A 31 -1.97 9.39 6.99
CA ILE A 31 -1.98 8.11 7.71
C ILE A 31 -3.27 7.42 7.28
N LEU A 32 -3.14 6.27 6.62
CA LEU A 32 -4.25 5.44 6.16
C LEU A 32 -4.28 4.15 6.98
N ILE A 33 -5.47 3.77 7.42
CA ILE A 33 -5.75 2.49 8.06
C ILE A 33 -6.70 1.75 7.12
N THR A 34 -6.25 0.61 6.59
CA THR A 34 -6.98 -0.18 5.60
C THR A 34 -6.44 -1.60 5.56
N HIS A 35 -7.26 -2.53 5.05
CA HIS A 35 -6.85 -3.87 4.67
C HIS A 35 -6.89 -4.10 3.14
N ASN A 36 -7.17 -3.06 2.34
CA ASN A 36 -7.22 -3.14 0.88
C ASN A 36 -5.82 -3.16 0.27
N LYS A 37 -5.50 -4.20 -0.51
CA LYS A 37 -4.18 -4.41 -1.11
C LYS A 37 -3.76 -3.27 -2.04
N ARG A 38 -4.66 -2.80 -2.91
CA ARG A 38 -4.39 -1.71 -3.85
C ARG A 38 -4.04 -0.42 -3.12
N THR A 39 -4.75 -0.13 -2.03
CA THR A 39 -4.46 1.04 -1.19
C THR A 39 -3.12 0.91 -0.47
N MET A 40 -2.79 -0.29 0.03
CA MET A 40 -1.50 -0.58 0.67
C MET A 40 -0.30 -0.47 -0.29
N GLU A 41 -0.47 -0.87 -1.55
CA GLU A 41 0.58 -0.82 -2.58
C GLU A 41 1.05 0.61 -2.91
N MET A 42 0.19 1.63 -2.71
CA MET A 42 0.55 3.04 -2.95
C MET A 42 1.42 3.64 -1.83
N ALA A 43 1.43 3.04 -0.64
CA ALA A 43 2.02 3.63 0.55
C ALA A 43 3.55 3.61 0.49
N ASP A 44 4.19 4.66 1.02
CA ASP A 44 5.66 4.71 1.10
C ASP A 44 6.20 3.79 2.21
N VAL A 45 5.48 3.67 3.32
CA VAL A 45 5.81 2.82 4.47
C VAL A 45 4.54 2.13 4.95
N LEU A 46 4.60 0.82 5.15
CA LEU A 46 3.53 0.02 5.72
C LEU A 46 3.82 -0.32 7.19
N TYR A 47 2.86 -0.03 8.06
CA TYR A 47 2.87 -0.47 9.45
C TYR A 47 1.85 -1.59 9.63
N GLY A 48 2.35 -2.81 9.82
CA GLY A 48 1.53 -3.97 10.16
C GLY A 48 1.33 -4.07 11.67
N VAL A 49 0.09 -4.35 12.09
CA VAL A 49 -0.23 -4.69 13.48
C VAL A 49 -0.57 -6.18 13.53
N THR A 50 0.17 -6.93 14.34
CA THR A 50 -0.05 -8.37 14.54
C THR A 50 -0.31 -8.69 16.00
N MET A 51 -0.96 -9.82 16.26
CA MET A 51 -1.36 -10.29 17.60
C MET A 51 -0.78 -11.69 17.83
N GLU A 52 0.48 -11.78 18.28
CA GLU A 52 1.11 -13.08 18.59
C GLU A 52 0.50 -13.71 19.86
N LYS A 53 0.04 -12.88 20.81
CA LYS A 53 -0.67 -13.29 22.03
C LYS A 53 -2.00 -12.56 22.11
N ALA A 54 -3.03 -13.25 22.60
CA ALA A 54 -4.34 -12.65 22.79
C ALA A 54 -4.26 -11.39 23.66
N GLY A 55 -4.78 -10.27 23.14
CA GLY A 55 -4.78 -8.98 23.82
C GLY A 55 -3.47 -8.18 23.78
N ILE A 56 -2.38 -8.69 23.17
CA ILE A 56 -1.11 -7.95 23.03
C ILE A 56 -0.76 -7.80 21.56
N SER A 57 -0.87 -6.56 21.06
CA SER A 57 -0.46 -6.20 19.71
C SER A 57 1.03 -5.91 19.64
N LYS A 58 1.61 -6.20 18.48
CA LYS A 58 2.98 -5.90 18.11
C LYS A 58 2.99 -5.22 16.75
N MET A 59 3.83 -4.21 16.62
CA MET A 59 3.99 -3.46 15.38
C MET A 59 5.17 -4.01 14.58
N VAL A 60 4.96 -4.16 13.28
CA VAL A 60 6.01 -4.43 12.29
C VAL A 60 5.94 -3.33 11.22
N SER A 61 7.07 -2.99 10.62
CA SER A 61 7.14 -1.94 9.60
C SER A 61 7.93 -2.41 8.39
N VAL A 62 7.48 -2.02 7.20
CA VAL A 62 8.16 -2.27 5.93
C VAL A 62 8.23 -0.95 5.16
N ASP A 63 9.41 -0.64 4.63
CA ASP A 63 9.62 0.50 3.73
C ASP A 63 9.43 0.02 2.29
N LEU A 64 8.53 0.66 1.54
CA LEU A 64 8.16 0.27 0.17
C LEU A 64 8.77 1.18 -0.90
N ARG A 65 9.53 2.20 -0.50
CA ARG A 65 10.10 3.19 -1.44
C ARG A 65 11.03 2.57 -2.48
N ASP A 66 11.70 1.47 -2.15
CA ASP A 66 12.64 0.77 -3.04
C ASP A 66 11.97 -0.33 -3.88
N THR A 67 10.80 -0.83 -3.44
CA THR A 67 10.12 -1.96 -4.09
C THR A 67 9.42 -1.56 -5.39
N GLN A 68 8.96 -0.30 -5.50
CA GLN A 68 8.32 0.21 -6.73
C GLN A 68 9.30 0.38 -7.92
N ALA A 69 10.62 0.25 -7.69
CA ALA A 69 11.61 0.35 -8.75
C ALA A 69 11.85 -0.98 -9.52
N GLN A 70 11.41 -2.13 -8.99
CA GLN A 70 11.80 -3.44 -9.52
C GLN A 70 10.77 -4.12 -10.45
N GLU A 71 9.56 -3.57 -10.63
CA GLU A 71 8.56 -4.17 -11.52
C GLU A 71 8.67 -3.73 -13.00
N SER A 72 9.62 -2.85 -13.34
CA SER A 72 9.80 -2.36 -14.72
C SER A 72 10.88 -3.09 -15.53
N ASN A 73 11.47 -4.18 -15.01
CA ASN A 73 12.60 -4.84 -15.68
C ASN A 73 12.56 -6.38 -15.59
N GLU A 74 11.61 -7.02 -16.27
CA GLU A 74 11.83 -8.36 -16.83
C GLU A 74 12.16 -8.25 -18.33
N PRO A 75 13.43 -8.42 -18.76
CA PRO A 75 13.72 -8.68 -20.16
C PRO A 75 13.35 -10.14 -20.49
N ALA A 76 12.58 -10.28 -21.57
CA ALA A 76 12.20 -11.55 -22.18
C ALA A 76 13.40 -12.49 -22.41
N LEU A 77 13.55 -13.52 -21.59
CA LEU A 77 14.50 -14.62 -21.81
C LEU A 77 13.89 -15.95 -21.36
N ALA A 78 12.90 -16.41 -22.12
CA ALA A 78 12.43 -17.81 -22.07
C ALA A 78 12.08 -18.36 -23.47
N GLN A 79 12.75 -17.88 -24.52
CA GLN A 79 12.74 -18.51 -25.84
C GLN A 79 14.11 -18.36 -26.52
N ALA A 80 15.10 -19.12 -26.05
CA ALA A 80 16.26 -19.54 -26.85
C ALA A 80 17.12 -20.50 -26.03
N SER A 81 16.88 -21.81 -26.20
CA SER A 81 17.87 -22.90 -26.34
C SER A 81 17.18 -24.24 -26.15
#